data_AF-A0A9P5X9P1-F1
#
_entry.id   AF-A0A9P5X9P1-F1
#
_cell.length_a   1.000
_cell.length_b   1.000
_cell.length_c   1.000
_cell.angle_alpha   90.00
_cell.angle_beta   90.00
_cell.angle_gamma   90.00
#
_symmetry.space_group_name_H-M   'P 1'
#
loop_
_entity.id
_entity.type
_entity.pdbx_description
1 polymer ?
#
loop_
_entity_poly.entity_id
_entity_poly.type
_entity_poly.pdbx_seq_one_letter_code
_entity_poly.pdbx_strand_id
1 'polypeptide(L)'
;MFESKTTQMRLPHLATFATTSLLQGHFLFHDFTDHQAYHDHVVYSPHPGVLLALFAAHTVVQGLWLFPSSRYGHRLRPSRVRMVGGVDGVDVSAKDHGFDDADIGGLLPPPTSTRRTQEADTAEEFAALYILGNLCLSVFPLAFTRGNYPLCRLTLFITIIAQLYAIFSTLRTEIVQDSESFRKRNKLPQLIAKTRIGLGLLYLWKTWGAFELDMAPPTINQQILTFLMFLCLALASGPDPTLGFCVTISLYAVGIGPSGSTGWSSAFVWSATVIGVAVVVDWLFGTWSAEK
;
A
#
# COMPACT_ATOMS: atom_id res chain seq x y z
N MET A 1 -33.46 -0.15 -6.94
CA MET A 1 -32.97 -1.51 -6.61
C MET A 1 -31.44 -1.64 -6.58
N PHE A 2 -30.66 -0.81 -7.29
CA PHE A 2 -29.17 -0.87 -7.26
C PHE A 2 -28.52 -0.29 -5.98
N GLU A 3 -29.16 0.62 -5.26
CA GLU A 3 -28.62 1.20 -4.00
C GLU A 3 -28.46 0.18 -2.86
N SER A 4 -29.23 -0.92 -2.88
CA SER A 4 -29.17 -1.92 -1.81
C SER A 4 -27.84 -2.68 -1.81
N LYS A 5 -27.25 -2.99 -2.98
CA LYS A 5 -26.02 -3.79 -3.07
C LYS A 5 -24.77 -3.00 -2.66
N THR A 6 -24.71 -1.72 -3.02
CA THR A 6 -23.56 -0.86 -2.68
C THR A 6 -23.45 -0.62 -1.17
N THR A 7 -24.59 -0.57 -0.48
CA THR A 7 -24.63 -0.36 0.97
C THR A 7 -24.12 -1.61 1.71
N GLN A 8 -24.46 -2.80 1.21
CA GLN A 8 -24.09 -4.07 1.83
C GLN A 8 -22.57 -4.34 1.76
N MET A 9 -21.90 -3.96 0.68
CA MET A 9 -20.44 -4.13 0.55
C MET A 9 -19.64 -3.19 1.45
N ARG A 10 -20.17 -2.02 1.84
CA ARG A 10 -19.43 -1.02 2.64
C ARG A 10 -19.34 -1.37 4.12
N LEU A 11 -20.34 -2.08 4.65
CA LEU A 11 -20.42 -2.44 6.05
C LEU A 11 -19.18 -3.21 6.58
N PRO A 12 -18.70 -4.28 5.92
CA PRO A 12 -17.50 -4.99 6.41
C PRO A 12 -16.24 -4.12 6.37
N HIS A 13 -16.09 -3.23 5.38
CA HIS A 13 -14.96 -2.31 5.32
C HIS A 13 -14.96 -1.31 6.47
N LEU A 14 -16.12 -0.73 6.77
CA LEU A 14 -16.26 0.21 7.89
C LEU A 14 -16.04 -0.48 9.23
N ALA A 15 -16.59 -1.69 9.41
CA ALA A 15 -16.43 -2.45 10.64
C ALA A 15 -14.96 -2.82 10.90
N THR A 16 -14.26 -3.32 9.88
CA THR A 16 -12.83 -3.65 10.00
C THR A 16 -11.98 -2.40 10.22
N PHE A 17 -12.24 -1.31 9.49
CA PHE A 17 -11.58 -0.02 9.68
C PHE A 17 -11.73 0.52 11.11
N ALA A 18 -12.95 0.55 11.64
CA ALA A 18 -13.22 1.04 12.99
C ALA A 18 -12.52 0.16 14.03
N THR A 19 -12.61 -1.16 13.88
CA THR A 19 -11.98 -2.12 14.80
C THR A 19 -10.46 -1.95 14.82
N THR A 20 -9.83 -1.88 13.64
CA THR A 20 -8.38 -1.67 13.53
C THR A 20 -7.97 -0.32 14.10
N SER A 21 -8.71 0.74 13.78
CA SER A 21 -8.38 2.10 14.23
C SER A 21 -8.47 2.24 15.75
N LEU A 22 -9.50 1.66 16.38
CA LEU A 22 -9.68 1.68 17.82
C LEU A 22 -8.61 0.86 18.54
N LEU A 23 -8.36 -0.38 18.10
CA LEU A 23 -7.36 -1.25 18.73
C LEU A 23 -5.94 -0.70 18.59
N GLN A 24 -5.58 -0.21 17.41
CA GLN A 24 -4.27 0.38 17.15
C GLN A 24 -4.10 1.72 17.86
N GLY A 25 -5.14 2.58 17.82
CA GLY A 25 -5.12 3.85 18.53
C GLY A 25 -4.95 3.67 20.04
N HIS A 26 -5.68 2.72 20.64
CA HIS A 26 -5.53 2.38 22.05
C HIS A 26 -4.13 1.86 22.37
N PHE A 27 -3.61 0.92 21.57
CA PHE A 27 -2.27 0.38 21.75
C PHE A 27 -1.18 1.46 21.68
N LEU A 28 -1.22 2.32 20.66
CA LEU A 28 -0.25 3.40 20.48
C LEU A 28 -0.36 4.48 21.55
N PHE A 29 -1.58 4.78 22.01
CA PHE A 29 -1.78 5.73 23.10
C PHE A 29 -1.15 5.21 24.41
N HIS A 30 -1.33 3.92 24.71
CA HIS A 30 -0.68 3.28 25.85
C HIS A 30 0.84 3.25 25.70
N ASP A 31 1.36 2.89 24.52
CA ASP A 31 2.80 2.88 24.22
C ASP A 31 3.45 4.28 24.30
N PHE A 32 2.68 5.32 23.96
CA PHE A 32 3.12 6.71 24.06
C PHE A 32 3.11 7.25 25.50
N THR A 33 2.14 6.82 26.32
CA THR A 33 2.01 7.29 27.71
C THR A 33 2.97 6.56 28.66
N ASP A 34 3.17 5.27 28.48
CA ASP A 34 4.07 4.44 29.29
C ASP A 34 5.54 4.47 28.81
N HIS A 35 5.88 5.47 27.99
CA HIS A 35 7.15 5.49 27.28
C HIS A 35 8.36 5.39 28.21
N GLN A 36 8.26 5.90 29.44
CA GLN A 36 9.39 6.01 30.34
C GLN A 36 9.81 4.69 31.02
N ALA A 37 8.93 3.68 31.07
CA ALA A 37 9.22 2.42 31.79
C ALA A 37 9.79 1.29 30.90
N TYR A 38 9.65 1.39 29.58
CA TYR A 38 9.98 0.31 28.65
C TYR A 38 11.38 0.41 28.03
N HIS A 39 12.08 1.54 28.20
CA HIS A 39 13.32 1.84 27.45
C HIS A 39 14.58 1.19 27.94
N ASP A 40 14.61 0.74 29.20
CA ASP A 40 15.87 0.28 29.78
C ASP A 40 16.33 -1.09 29.23
N HIS A 41 15.48 -1.79 28.48
CA HIS A 41 15.75 -3.16 28.05
C HIS A 41 15.67 -3.41 26.53
N VAL A 42 15.27 -2.42 25.73
CA VAL A 42 15.01 -2.62 24.29
C VAL A 42 16.22 -2.18 23.46
N VAL A 43 16.67 -3.04 22.54
CA VAL A 43 17.85 -2.74 21.71
C VAL A 43 17.59 -1.59 20.75
N TYR A 44 16.41 -1.57 20.12
CA TYR A 44 15.89 -0.44 19.33
C TYR A 44 14.36 -0.49 19.28
N SER A 45 13.71 0.67 19.23
CA SER A 45 12.27 0.77 19.01
C SER A 45 11.95 2.00 18.16
N PRO A 46 10.92 1.99 17.31
CA PRO A 46 10.45 3.22 16.68
C PRO A 46 10.11 4.30 17.71
N HIS A 47 10.43 5.55 17.42
CA HIS A 47 9.97 6.68 18.21
C HIS A 47 8.43 6.73 18.24
N PRO A 48 7.78 6.72 19.41
CA PRO A 48 6.34 6.49 19.53
C PRO A 48 5.53 7.65 18.94
N GLY A 49 6.06 8.88 19.04
CA GLY A 49 5.43 10.05 18.45
C GLY A 49 5.39 9.98 16.92
N VAL A 50 6.44 9.44 16.29
CA VAL A 50 6.47 9.27 14.83
C VAL A 50 5.53 8.14 14.42
N LEU A 51 5.53 7.03 15.18
CA LEU A 51 4.61 5.92 14.96
C LEU A 51 3.14 6.36 15.07
N LEU A 52 2.80 7.14 16.10
CA LEU A 52 1.46 7.71 16.29
C LEU A 52 1.09 8.68 15.16
N ALA A 53 2.01 9.55 14.73
CA ALA A 53 1.78 10.50 13.64
C ALA A 53 1.53 9.77 12.30
N LEU A 54 2.33 8.75 11.99
CA LEU A 54 2.14 7.93 10.79
C LEU A 54 0.84 7.14 10.83
N PHE A 55 0.47 6.60 11.98
CA PHE A 55 -0.81 5.91 12.18
C PHE A 55 -1.99 6.86 12.00
N ALA A 56 -1.92 8.07 12.56
CA ALA A 56 -2.95 9.09 12.41
C ALA A 56 -3.09 9.51 10.93
N ALA A 57 -1.97 9.79 10.25
CA ALA A 57 -1.96 10.11 8.83
C ALA A 57 -2.57 8.97 7.99
N HIS A 58 -2.17 7.73 8.26
CA HIS A 58 -2.73 6.55 7.58
C HIS A 58 -4.23 6.39 7.82
N THR A 59 -4.70 6.58 9.06
CA THR A 59 -6.12 6.52 9.42
C THR A 59 -6.93 7.59 8.69
N VAL A 60 -6.39 8.80 8.56
CA VAL A 60 -7.02 9.87 7.77
C VAL A 60 -7.12 9.48 6.29
N VAL A 61 -6.03 9.00 5.69
CA VAL A 61 -6.03 8.58 4.28
C VAL A 61 -7.03 7.44 4.04
N GLN A 62 -7.10 6.46 4.95
CA GLN A 62 -8.10 5.40 4.89
C GLN A 62 -9.53 5.94 5.03
N GLY A 63 -9.76 6.84 5.98
CA GLY A 63 -11.06 7.49 6.16
C GLY A 63 -11.50 8.25 4.91
N LEU A 64 -10.61 9.00 4.27
CA LEU A 64 -10.90 9.71 3.01
C LEU A 64 -11.29 8.76 1.87
N TRP A 65 -10.74 7.54 1.86
CA TRP A 65 -11.09 6.52 0.87
C TRP A 65 -12.44 5.85 1.15
N LEU A 66 -12.74 5.55 2.42
CA LEU A 66 -13.99 4.89 2.83
C LEU A 66 -15.19 5.82 2.84
N PHE A 67 -14.95 7.09 3.16
CA PHE A 67 -15.93 8.16 3.12
C PHE A 67 -15.59 9.10 1.96
N PRO A 68 -15.69 8.62 0.69
CA PRO A 68 -15.55 9.53 -0.43
C PRO A 68 -16.64 10.55 -0.22
N SER A 69 -16.24 11.78 0.14
CA SER A 69 -17.15 12.87 0.41
C SER A 69 -18.20 12.89 -0.70
N SER A 70 -19.46 13.12 -0.36
CA SER A 70 -20.62 13.06 -1.27
C SER A 70 -20.47 13.90 -2.56
N ARG A 71 -19.37 14.65 -2.72
CA ARG A 71 -18.97 15.44 -3.88
C ARG A 71 -18.58 14.62 -5.12
N TYR A 72 -18.21 13.34 -5.03
CA TYR A 72 -17.97 12.51 -6.23
C TYR A 72 -19.25 11.90 -6.82
N GLY A 73 -20.39 12.00 -6.11
CA GLY A 73 -21.69 11.47 -6.56
C GLY A 73 -22.25 12.13 -7.83
N HIS A 74 -21.71 13.27 -8.27
CA HIS A 74 -22.25 14.00 -9.43
C HIS A 74 -21.60 13.69 -10.79
N ARG A 75 -20.51 12.90 -10.85
CA ARG A 75 -19.84 12.57 -12.14
C ARG A 75 -20.06 11.15 -12.64
N LEU A 76 -20.78 10.29 -11.91
CA LEU A 76 -21.32 9.06 -12.47
C LEU A 76 -22.65 9.33 -13.19
N ARG A 77 -22.75 10.42 -13.95
CA ARG A 77 -23.75 10.49 -15.00
C ARG A 77 -23.25 9.47 -16.03
N PRO A 78 -23.92 8.32 -16.24
CA PRO A 78 -23.54 7.47 -17.34
C PRO A 78 -23.55 8.38 -18.56
N SER A 79 -22.41 8.54 -19.22
CA SER A 79 -22.41 9.06 -20.59
C SER A 79 -23.42 8.17 -21.29
N ARG A 80 -24.63 8.70 -21.52
CA ARG A 80 -25.57 8.14 -22.47
C ARG A 80 -24.70 8.07 -23.71
N VAL A 81 -24.20 6.86 -23.99
CA VAL A 81 -23.71 6.53 -25.31
C VAL A 81 -24.90 6.87 -26.16
N ARG A 82 -24.85 8.04 -26.79
CA ARG A 82 -25.79 8.41 -27.84
C ARG A 82 -25.46 7.36 -28.88
N MET A 83 -26.21 6.26 -28.85
CA MET A 83 -26.32 5.37 -29.98
C MET A 83 -26.71 6.33 -31.09
N VAL A 84 -25.73 6.72 -31.91
CA VAL A 84 -25.97 7.44 -33.14
C VAL A 84 -26.65 6.39 -34.01
N GLY A 85 -27.96 6.24 -33.78
CA GLY A 85 -28.84 5.66 -34.76
C GLY A 85 -28.79 6.57 -35.96
N GLY A 86 -28.35 6.04 -37.09
CA GLY A 86 -28.24 6.77 -38.33
C GLY A 86 -27.16 6.22 -39.26
N VAL A 87 -27.18 4.92 -39.54
CA VAL A 87 -26.75 4.43 -40.85
C VAL A 87 -27.82 3.44 -41.29
N ASP A 88 -28.83 4.00 -41.96
CA ASP A 88 -29.76 3.23 -42.77
C ASP A 88 -28.98 2.53 -43.89
N GLY A 89 -29.25 1.23 -44.06
CA GLY A 89 -29.15 0.52 -45.34
C GLY A 89 -27.80 0.52 -46.05
N VAL A 90 -26.90 -0.40 -45.66
CA VAL A 90 -25.95 -0.97 -46.62
C VAL A 90 -26.06 -2.49 -46.53
N ASP A 91 -26.80 -3.07 -47.48
CA ASP A 91 -26.80 -4.50 -47.76
C ASP A 91 -25.40 -4.91 -48.24
N VAL A 92 -24.58 -5.42 -47.32
CA VAL A 92 -23.31 -6.05 -47.68
C VAL A 92 -23.61 -7.48 -48.10
N SER A 93 -23.82 -7.62 -49.41
CA SER A 93 -23.84 -8.88 -50.13
C SER A 93 -22.54 -9.65 -49.90
N ALA A 94 -22.69 -10.87 -49.39
CA ALA A 94 -21.63 -11.82 -49.16
C ALA A 94 -20.89 -12.14 -50.48
N LYS A 95 -19.66 -11.67 -50.61
CA LYS A 95 -18.70 -12.22 -51.56
C LYS A 95 -17.63 -12.99 -50.80
N ASP A 96 -17.76 -14.30 -50.95
CA ASP A 96 -16.82 -15.35 -50.62
C ASP A 96 -15.50 -15.08 -51.36
N HIS A 97 -14.51 -14.56 -50.64
CA HIS A 97 -13.12 -14.55 -51.10
C HIS A 97 -12.27 -15.17 -50.02
N GLY A 98 -11.86 -16.41 -50.28
CA GLY A 98 -10.73 -17.05 -49.62
C GLY A 98 -9.50 -16.17 -49.79
N PHE A 99 -9.05 -15.61 -48.68
CA PHE A 99 -7.79 -14.92 -48.58
C PHE A 99 -7.12 -15.45 -47.31
N ASP A 100 -6.04 -16.19 -47.52
CA ASP A 100 -5.09 -16.61 -46.50
C ASP A 100 -4.42 -15.36 -45.91
N ASP A 101 -5.06 -14.75 -44.91
CA ASP A 101 -4.47 -13.63 -44.16
C ASP A 101 -3.89 -14.13 -42.85
N ALA A 102 -2.57 -14.19 -42.84
CA ALA A 102 -1.73 -14.30 -41.67
C ALA A 102 -2.04 -13.17 -40.68
N ASP A 103 -2.64 -13.53 -39.55
CA ASP A 103 -2.25 -13.07 -38.21
C ASP A 103 -2.07 -11.54 -38.01
N ILE A 104 -2.94 -10.70 -38.60
CA ILE A 104 -3.10 -9.29 -38.22
C ILE A 104 -4.13 -9.19 -37.06
N GLY A 105 -3.95 -10.01 -36.03
CA GLY A 105 -4.78 -10.02 -34.81
C GLY A 105 -4.41 -8.96 -33.77
N GLY A 106 -3.48 -8.05 -34.08
CA GLY A 106 -2.76 -7.25 -33.08
C GLY A 106 -3.22 -5.81 -32.84
N LEU A 107 -4.23 -5.27 -33.53
CA LEU A 107 -4.47 -3.81 -33.54
C LEU A 107 -5.88 -3.33 -33.15
N LEU A 108 -6.83 -4.22 -32.88
CA LEU A 108 -8.12 -3.79 -32.34
C LEU A 108 -8.06 -3.71 -30.81
N PRO A 109 -8.32 -2.52 -30.20
CA PRO A 109 -8.39 -2.42 -28.76
C PRO A 109 -9.49 -3.38 -28.24
N PRO A 110 -9.26 -4.03 -27.08
CA PRO A 110 -10.21 -5.00 -26.55
C PRO A 110 -11.59 -4.36 -26.39
N PRO A 111 -12.67 -5.12 -26.63
CA PRO A 111 -14.02 -4.59 -26.57
C PRO A 111 -14.30 -3.97 -25.20
N THR A 112 -14.97 -2.81 -25.18
CA THR A 112 -15.26 -2.01 -23.98
C THR A 112 -15.99 -2.78 -22.87
N SER A 113 -16.65 -3.90 -23.17
CA SER A 113 -17.28 -4.79 -22.20
C SER A 113 -16.25 -5.53 -21.33
N THR A 114 -15.17 -6.04 -21.93
CA THR A 114 -14.10 -6.78 -21.24
C THR A 114 -13.32 -5.89 -20.28
N ARG A 115 -13.21 -4.59 -20.61
CA ARG A 115 -12.56 -3.60 -19.75
C ARG A 115 -13.31 -3.37 -18.44
N ARG A 116 -14.64 -3.27 -18.49
CA ARG A 116 -15.46 -3.04 -17.28
C ARG A 116 -15.46 -4.22 -16.33
N THR A 117 -15.44 -5.45 -16.85
CA THR A 117 -15.35 -6.65 -16.00
C THR A 117 -14.01 -6.69 -15.28
N GLN A 118 -12.90 -6.42 -15.98
CA GLN A 118 -11.57 -6.42 -15.38
C GLN A 118 -11.40 -5.35 -14.28
N GLU A 119 -12.00 -4.16 -14.45
CA GLU A 119 -12.00 -3.11 -13.41
C GLU A 119 -12.79 -3.53 -12.15
N ALA A 120 -13.90 -4.26 -12.32
CA ALA A 120 -14.69 -4.74 -11.20
C ALA A 120 -13.94 -5.82 -10.41
N ASP A 121 -13.31 -6.76 -11.12
CA ASP A 121 -12.56 -7.87 -10.50
C ASP A 121 -11.38 -7.33 -9.68
N THR A 122 -10.63 -6.35 -10.21
CA THR A 122 -9.49 -5.73 -9.50
C THR A 122 -9.94 -5.01 -8.21
N ALA A 123 -11.11 -4.38 -8.23
CA ALA A 123 -11.64 -3.68 -7.07
C ALA A 123 -12.07 -4.65 -5.96
N GLU A 124 -12.66 -5.79 -6.32
CA GLU A 124 -13.04 -6.84 -5.39
C GLU A 124 -11.81 -7.53 -4.76
N GLU A 125 -10.78 -7.80 -5.56
CA GLU A 125 -9.50 -8.33 -5.07
C GLU A 125 -8.84 -7.39 -4.06
N PHE A 126 -8.76 -6.09 -4.37
CA PHE A 126 -8.21 -5.10 -3.45
C PHE A 126 -9.03 -5.01 -2.15
N ALA A 127 -10.36 -5.07 -2.26
CA ALA A 127 -11.26 -5.04 -1.11
C ALA A 127 -11.01 -6.21 -0.14
N ALA A 128 -10.78 -7.42 -0.67
CA ALA A 128 -10.43 -8.59 0.13
C ALA A 128 -9.06 -8.44 0.82
N LEU A 129 -8.04 -7.98 0.10
CA LEU A 129 -6.69 -7.74 0.64
C LEU A 129 -6.70 -6.62 1.69
N TYR A 130 -7.56 -5.61 1.53
CA TYR A 130 -7.74 -4.54 2.50
C TYR A 130 -8.33 -5.06 3.82
N ILE A 131 -9.38 -5.88 3.75
CA ILE A 131 -10.00 -6.53 4.92
C ILE A 131 -8.99 -7.43 5.63
N LEU A 132 -8.27 -8.27 4.87
CA LEU A 132 -7.25 -9.16 5.41
C LEU A 132 -6.16 -8.36 6.15
N GLY A 133 -5.66 -7.29 5.54
CA GLY A 133 -4.67 -6.41 6.15
C GLY A 133 -5.18 -5.76 7.45
N ASN A 134 -6.43 -5.29 7.49
CA ASN A 134 -7.03 -4.74 8.70
C ASN A 134 -7.15 -5.80 9.82
N LEU A 135 -7.58 -7.01 9.48
CA LEU A 135 -7.70 -8.10 10.46
C LEU A 135 -6.35 -8.49 11.04
N CYS A 136 -5.35 -8.73 10.19
CA CYS A 136 -3.99 -9.07 10.62
C CYS A 136 -3.39 -7.95 11.48
N LEU A 137 -3.57 -6.69 11.08
CA LEU A 137 -3.08 -5.54 11.85
C LEU A 137 -3.84 -5.39 13.18
N SER A 138 -5.12 -5.78 13.26
CA SER A 138 -5.88 -5.75 14.53
C SER A 138 -5.43 -6.82 15.52
N VAL A 139 -4.93 -7.95 15.03
CA VAL A 139 -4.39 -9.04 15.87
C VAL A 139 -3.05 -8.65 16.49
N PHE A 140 -2.24 -7.85 15.80
CA PHE A 140 -0.93 -7.40 16.27
C PHE A 140 -0.92 -6.85 17.72
N PRO A 141 -1.70 -5.82 18.11
CA PRO A 141 -1.63 -5.25 19.45
C PRO A 141 -2.04 -6.25 20.53
N LEU A 142 -2.98 -7.15 20.22
CA LEU A 142 -3.43 -8.22 21.12
C LEU A 142 -2.38 -9.33 21.30
N ALA A 143 -1.58 -9.58 20.27
CA ALA A 143 -0.48 -10.54 20.33
C ALA A 143 0.74 -9.94 21.04
N PHE A 144 1.03 -8.67 20.77
CA PHE A 144 2.17 -7.94 21.32
C PHE A 144 2.03 -7.76 22.83
N THR A 145 0.86 -7.34 23.31
CA THR A 145 0.57 -7.19 24.75
C THR A 145 0.63 -8.52 25.51
N ARG A 146 0.45 -9.66 24.84
CA ARG A 146 0.61 -11.01 25.42
C ARG A 146 2.03 -11.56 25.29
N GLY A 147 2.97 -10.80 24.74
CA GLY A 147 4.34 -11.27 24.48
C GLY A 147 4.43 -12.37 23.41
N ASN A 148 3.39 -12.57 22.59
CA ASN A 148 3.41 -13.56 21.51
C ASN A 148 4.02 -12.97 20.23
N TYR A 149 5.35 -12.76 20.26
CA TYR A 149 6.11 -12.17 19.16
C TYR A 149 6.09 -13.00 17.85
N PRO A 150 6.07 -14.35 17.87
CA PRO A 150 5.90 -15.14 16.64
C PRO A 150 4.60 -14.80 15.90
N LEU A 151 3.49 -14.66 16.62
CA LEU A 151 2.21 -14.28 16.03
C LEU A 151 2.23 -12.84 15.49
N CYS A 152 2.91 -11.92 16.18
CA CYS A 152 3.13 -10.55 15.70
C CYS A 152 3.87 -10.55 14.35
N ARG A 153 4.99 -11.27 14.26
CA ARG A 153 5.77 -11.37 13.01
C ARG A 153 4.94 -11.96 11.89
N LEU A 154 4.26 -13.09 12.13
CA LEU A 154 3.45 -13.76 11.12
C LEU A 154 2.34 -12.84 10.56
N THR A 155 1.58 -12.19 11.45
CA THR A 155 0.48 -11.29 11.04
C THR A 155 0.98 -10.07 10.28
N LEU A 156 2.12 -9.50 10.69
CA LEU A 156 2.75 -8.37 9.99
C LEU A 156 3.32 -8.77 8.63
N PHE A 157 3.96 -9.94 8.51
CA PHE A 157 4.44 -10.46 7.23
C PHE A 157 3.28 -10.68 6.25
N ILE A 158 2.19 -11.33 6.69
CA ILE A 158 0.99 -11.51 5.87
C ILE A 158 0.45 -10.14 5.42
N THR A 159 0.41 -9.15 6.32
CA THR A 159 -0.03 -7.80 5.99
C THR A 159 0.85 -7.17 4.92
N ILE A 160 2.18 -7.17 5.09
CA ILE A 160 3.12 -6.57 4.14
C ILE A 160 3.03 -7.26 2.78
N ILE A 161 3.02 -8.60 2.73
CA ILE A 161 2.93 -9.37 1.48
C ILE A 161 1.59 -9.10 0.77
N ALA A 162 0.47 -9.10 1.49
CA ALA A 162 -0.84 -8.83 0.92
C ALA A 162 -0.92 -7.42 0.31
N GLN A 163 -0.38 -6.40 0.99
CA GLN A 163 -0.36 -5.03 0.46
C GLN A 163 0.62 -4.87 -0.70
N LEU A 164 1.76 -5.56 -0.67
CA LEU A 164 2.72 -5.54 -1.78
C LEU A 164 2.12 -6.22 -3.02
N TYR A 165 1.41 -7.33 -2.84
CA TYR A 165 0.63 -7.97 -3.91
C TYR A 165 -0.47 -7.04 -4.44
N ALA A 166 -1.18 -6.30 -3.58
CA ALA A 166 -2.17 -5.31 -3.99
C ALA A 166 -1.55 -4.19 -4.86
N ILE A 167 -0.34 -3.75 -4.52
CA ILE A 167 0.41 -2.76 -5.32
C ILE A 167 0.76 -3.36 -6.68
N PHE A 168 1.39 -4.53 -6.74
CA PHE A 168 1.83 -5.14 -8.00
C PHE A 168 0.67 -5.51 -8.93
N SER A 169 -0.44 -6.03 -8.39
CA SER A 169 -1.65 -6.29 -9.17
C SER A 169 -2.20 -5.01 -9.78
N THR A 170 -2.23 -3.90 -9.03
CA THR A 170 -2.68 -2.60 -9.54
C THR A 170 -1.73 -2.06 -10.62
N LEU A 171 -0.40 -2.12 -10.41
CA LEU A 171 0.57 -1.68 -11.42
C LEU A 171 0.46 -2.48 -12.72
N ARG A 172 0.24 -3.80 -12.65
CA ARG A 172 0.04 -4.63 -13.85
C ARG A 172 -1.16 -4.13 -14.66
N THR A 173 -2.26 -3.79 -14.00
CA THR A 173 -3.46 -3.30 -14.68
C THR A 173 -3.24 -1.93 -15.32
N GLU A 174 -2.42 -1.07 -14.70
CA GLU A 174 -2.07 0.25 -15.27
C GLU A 174 -1.25 0.16 -16.56
N ILE A 175 -0.31 -0.79 -16.66
CA ILE A 175 0.49 -0.99 -17.87
C ILE A 175 -0.39 -1.44 -19.05
N VAL A 176 -1.42 -2.24 -18.77
CA VAL A 176 -2.32 -2.78 -19.81
C VAL A 176 -3.36 -1.73 -20.24
N GLN A 177 -3.78 -0.85 -19.33
CA GLN A 177 -4.82 0.13 -19.59
C GLN A 177 -4.24 1.55 -19.59
N ASP A 178 -3.77 2.00 -20.76
CA ASP A 178 -3.17 3.33 -20.97
C ASP A 178 -4.21 4.47 -20.94
N SER A 179 -4.89 4.60 -19.80
CA SER A 179 -5.99 5.54 -19.61
C SER A 179 -5.76 6.41 -18.40
N GLU A 180 -5.53 7.69 -18.64
CA GLU A 180 -5.39 8.75 -17.64
C GLU A 180 -6.51 8.74 -16.57
N SER A 181 -7.73 8.35 -16.95
CA SER A 181 -8.86 8.25 -16.03
C SER A 181 -8.70 7.12 -15.01
N PHE A 182 -8.10 5.99 -15.40
CA PHE A 182 -7.87 4.84 -14.53
C PHE A 182 -6.76 5.16 -13.52
N ARG A 183 -5.66 5.76 -14.01
CA ARG A 183 -4.53 6.23 -13.19
C ARG A 183 -4.98 7.16 -12.07
N LYS A 184 -5.90 8.10 -12.33
CA LYS A 184 -6.40 9.03 -11.29
C LYS A 184 -7.27 8.35 -10.22
N ARG A 185 -7.99 7.28 -10.58
CA ARG A 185 -8.91 6.57 -9.66
C ARG A 185 -8.16 5.67 -8.68
N ASN A 186 -7.03 5.11 -9.10
CA ASN A 186 -6.30 4.10 -8.32
C ASN A 186 -5.19 4.66 -7.41
N LYS A 187 -4.93 5.98 -7.45
CA LYS A 187 -3.89 6.60 -6.61
C LYS A 187 -4.14 6.42 -5.11
N LEU A 188 -5.39 6.53 -4.68
CA LEU A 188 -5.73 6.49 -3.24
C LEU A 188 -5.61 5.07 -2.64
N PRO A 189 -6.15 4.00 -3.27
CA PRO A 189 -5.87 2.62 -2.88
C PRO A 189 -4.36 2.30 -2.80
N GLN A 190 -3.59 2.72 -3.81
CA GLN A 190 -2.13 2.52 -3.83
C GLN A 190 -1.46 3.25 -2.67
N LEU A 191 -1.84 4.51 -2.40
CA LEU A 191 -1.32 5.28 -1.28
C LEU A 191 -1.64 4.60 0.06
N ILE A 192 -2.84 4.05 0.23
CA ILE A 192 -3.21 3.27 1.43
C ILE A 192 -2.35 2.02 1.56
N ALA A 193 -2.18 1.25 0.49
CA ALA A 193 -1.34 0.05 0.52
C ALA A 193 0.11 0.38 0.87
N LYS A 194 0.68 1.42 0.26
CA LYS A 194 2.07 1.88 0.50
C LYS A 194 2.28 2.35 1.94
N THR A 195 1.41 3.21 2.45
CA THR A 195 1.49 3.68 3.84
C THR A 195 1.29 2.55 4.84
N ARG A 196 0.44 1.56 4.52
CA ARG A 196 0.27 0.36 5.34
C ARG A 196 1.51 -0.53 5.37
N ILE A 197 2.23 -0.67 4.26
CA ILE A 197 3.53 -1.37 4.24
C ILE A 197 4.51 -0.65 5.15
N GLY A 198 4.59 0.69 5.06
CA GLY A 198 5.45 1.51 5.93
C GLY A 198 5.18 1.29 7.43
N LEU A 199 3.90 1.30 7.83
CA LEU A 199 3.47 0.99 9.20
C LEU A 199 3.75 -0.47 9.60
N GLY A 200 3.49 -1.42 8.69
CA GLY A 200 3.79 -2.83 8.89
C GLY A 200 5.27 -3.08 9.18
N LEU A 201 6.16 -2.41 8.44
CA LEU A 201 7.60 -2.45 8.69
C LEU A 201 7.93 -1.89 10.07
N LEU A 202 7.37 -0.74 10.46
CA LEU A 202 7.61 -0.17 11.78
C LEU A 202 7.21 -1.10 12.91
N TYR A 203 6.04 -1.72 12.82
CA TYR A 203 5.62 -2.71 13.79
C TYR A 203 6.48 -3.97 13.76
N LEU A 204 6.96 -4.37 12.59
CA LEU A 204 7.84 -5.53 12.46
C LEU A 204 9.16 -5.25 13.19
N TRP A 205 9.75 -4.07 13.01
CA TRP A 205 10.96 -3.66 13.71
C TRP A 205 10.73 -3.44 15.21
N LYS A 206 9.59 -2.88 15.63
CA LYS A 206 9.21 -2.82 17.04
C LYS A 206 9.16 -4.23 17.66
N THR A 207 8.65 -5.21 16.92
CA THR A 207 8.57 -6.61 17.36
C THR A 207 9.95 -7.25 17.46
N TRP A 208 10.82 -7.00 16.48
CA TRP A 208 12.20 -7.51 16.51
C TRP A 208 13.00 -6.92 17.67
N GLY A 209 12.95 -5.61 17.87
CA GLY A 209 13.65 -4.96 18.98
C GLY A 209 13.16 -5.41 20.36
N ALA A 210 11.86 -5.73 20.50
CA ALA A 210 11.31 -6.30 21.73
C ALA A 210 11.69 -7.78 21.96
N PHE A 211 11.98 -8.53 20.90
CA PHE A 211 12.41 -9.92 20.98
C PHE A 211 13.91 -10.05 21.28
N GLU A 212 14.72 -9.15 20.72
CA GLU A 212 16.18 -9.14 20.82
C GLU A 212 16.69 -8.51 22.13
N LEU A 213 16.08 -8.83 23.28
CA LEU A 213 16.57 -8.36 24.59
C LEU A 213 18.05 -8.78 24.76
N ASP A 214 18.92 -7.83 25.10
CA ASP A 214 20.35 -8.02 25.39
C ASP A 214 21.28 -8.41 24.22
N MET A 215 20.88 -8.20 22.96
CA MET A 215 21.76 -8.49 21.82
C MET A 215 22.96 -7.53 21.70
N ALA A 216 24.09 -8.10 21.29
CA ALA A 216 25.28 -7.37 20.87
C ALA A 216 24.98 -6.39 19.72
N PRO A 217 25.81 -5.34 19.52
CA PRO A 217 25.69 -4.46 18.35
C PRO A 217 25.62 -5.24 17.03
N PRO A 218 24.94 -4.68 16.01
CA PRO A 218 24.65 -5.40 14.78
C PRO A 218 25.94 -5.81 14.08
N THR A 219 26.01 -7.08 13.66
CA THR A 219 27.09 -7.54 12.79
C THR A 219 27.01 -6.83 11.43
N ILE A 220 28.15 -6.63 10.78
CA ILE A 220 28.22 -5.98 9.45
C ILE A 220 27.28 -6.68 8.45
N ASN A 221 27.21 -8.00 8.49
CA ASN A 221 26.31 -8.78 7.63
C ASN A 221 24.83 -8.47 7.88
N GLN A 222 24.42 -8.33 9.13
CA GLN A 222 23.05 -7.94 9.48
C GLN A 222 22.72 -6.52 9.00
N GLN A 223 23.66 -5.58 9.14
CA GLN A 223 23.48 -4.21 8.65
C GLN A 223 23.32 -4.18 7.13
N ILE A 224 24.18 -4.89 6.39
CA ILE A 224 24.10 -4.96 4.93
C ILE A 224 22.81 -5.62 4.47
N LEU A 225 22.41 -6.75 5.08
CA LEU A 225 21.17 -7.44 4.71
C LEU A 225 19.94 -6.57 4.98
N THR A 226 19.92 -5.89 6.12
CA THR A 226 18.85 -4.95 6.48
C THR A 226 18.78 -3.80 5.48
N PHE A 227 19.91 -3.18 5.18
CA PHE A 227 20.02 -2.12 4.18
C PHE A 227 19.50 -2.57 2.81
N LEU A 228 19.96 -3.72 2.31
CA LEU A 228 19.54 -4.25 1.02
C LEU A 228 18.04 -4.56 0.97
N MET A 229 17.48 -5.12 2.05
CA MET A 229 16.04 -5.39 2.14
C MET A 229 15.22 -4.11 1.98
N PHE A 230 15.59 -3.04 2.70
CA PHE A 230 14.89 -1.77 2.61
C PHE A 230 15.13 -1.05 1.30
N LEU A 231 16.34 -1.12 0.74
CA LEU A 231 16.67 -0.54 -0.56
C LEU A 231 15.83 -1.22 -1.66
N CYS A 232 15.80 -2.56 -1.70
CA CYS A 232 14.97 -3.31 -2.64
C CYS A 232 13.49 -2.94 -2.50
N LEU A 233 12.99 -2.80 -1.27
CA LEU A 233 11.60 -2.44 -1.04
C LEU A 233 11.28 -1.00 -1.46
N ALA A 234 12.21 -0.07 -1.27
CA ALA A 234 12.08 1.31 -1.73
C ALA A 234 12.05 1.39 -3.27
N LEU A 235 12.93 0.65 -3.94
CA LEU A 235 13.02 0.60 -5.41
C LEU A 235 11.85 -0.17 -6.06
N ALA A 236 11.23 -1.11 -5.34
CA ALA A 236 10.08 -1.87 -5.82
C ALA A 236 8.79 -1.03 -6.01
N SER A 237 8.78 0.24 -5.60
CA SER A 237 7.62 1.13 -5.65
C SER A 237 7.16 1.53 -7.06
N GLY A 238 8.00 1.29 -8.07
CA GLY A 238 7.79 1.79 -9.43
C GLY A 238 7.96 3.31 -9.51
N PRO A 239 7.34 3.99 -10.50
CA PRO A 239 7.59 5.41 -10.78
C PRO A 239 7.09 6.37 -9.69
N ASP A 240 6.33 5.89 -8.72
CA ASP A 240 5.84 6.70 -7.60
C ASP A 240 6.74 6.50 -6.37
N PRO A 241 7.45 7.54 -5.89
CA PRO A 241 8.42 7.44 -4.81
C PRO A 241 7.79 7.25 -3.42
N THR A 242 6.46 7.25 -3.31
CA THR A 242 5.74 7.24 -2.04
C THR A 242 6.14 6.09 -1.10
N LEU A 243 6.33 4.86 -1.62
CA LEU A 243 6.76 3.74 -0.77
C LEU A 243 8.20 3.93 -0.29
N GLY A 244 9.10 4.42 -1.15
CA GLY A 244 10.47 4.75 -0.80
C GLY A 244 10.56 5.81 0.29
N PHE A 245 9.69 6.83 0.25
CA PHE A 245 9.56 7.80 1.33
C PHE A 245 9.02 7.16 2.62
N CYS A 246 7.99 6.31 2.53
CA CYS A 246 7.48 5.60 3.71
C CYS A 246 8.57 4.75 4.37
N VAL A 247 9.35 4.00 3.59
CA VAL A 247 10.49 3.19 4.07
C VAL A 247 11.55 4.06 4.73
N THR A 248 11.93 5.17 4.09
CA THR A 248 12.91 6.13 4.63
C THR A 248 12.46 6.71 5.97
N ILE A 249 11.20 7.15 6.07
CA ILE A 249 10.65 7.67 7.32
C ILE A 249 10.60 6.57 8.38
N SER A 250 10.25 5.33 8.00
CA SER A 250 10.25 4.20 8.93
C SER A 250 11.65 3.94 9.50
N LEU A 251 12.69 3.98 8.66
CA LEU A 251 14.08 3.84 9.09
C LEU A 251 14.51 4.97 10.04
N TYR A 252 14.19 6.22 9.70
CA TYR A 252 14.46 7.34 10.60
C TYR A 252 13.75 7.19 11.94
N ALA A 253 12.48 6.77 11.93
CA ALA A 253 11.71 6.58 13.15
C ALA A 253 12.33 5.53 14.08
N VAL A 254 12.87 4.44 13.52
CA VAL A 254 13.62 3.43 14.30
C VAL A 254 14.99 3.98 14.74
N GLY A 255 15.69 4.72 13.88
CA GLY A 255 17.01 5.26 14.16
C GLY A 255 17.03 6.33 15.26
N ILE A 256 16.05 7.24 15.28
CA ILE A 256 15.91 8.29 16.31
C ILE A 256 15.20 7.80 17.57
N GLY A 257 14.64 6.60 17.51
CA GLY A 257 13.91 6.02 18.61
C GLY A 257 14.83 5.57 19.75
N PRO A 258 14.23 5.16 20.87
CA PRO A 258 14.96 4.59 22.00
C PRO A 258 15.83 3.42 21.53
N SER A 259 17.10 3.44 21.88
CA SER A 259 18.04 2.38 21.53
C SER A 259 19.01 2.10 22.68
N GLY A 260 19.06 0.84 23.11
CA GLY A 260 20.12 0.33 23.98
C GLY A 260 21.46 0.15 23.25
N SER A 261 21.46 0.15 21.91
CA SER A 261 22.66 -0.02 21.08
C SER A 261 22.84 1.12 20.08
N THR A 262 23.91 1.89 20.25
CA THR A 262 24.29 2.99 19.34
C THR A 262 24.59 2.50 17.92
N GLY A 263 25.04 1.24 17.78
CA GLY A 263 25.35 0.64 16.47
C GLY A 263 24.11 0.46 15.59
N TRP A 264 22.99 -0.01 16.17
CA TRP A 264 21.73 -0.17 15.44
C TRP A 264 21.13 1.18 15.05
N SER A 265 21.06 2.13 15.99
CA SER A 265 20.55 3.49 15.70
C SER A 265 21.32 4.14 14.54
N SER A 266 22.65 4.12 14.61
CA SER A 266 23.51 4.65 13.53
C SER A 266 23.28 3.93 12.20
N ALA A 267 23.21 2.59 12.20
CA ALA A 267 22.97 1.82 10.97
C ALA A 267 21.63 2.16 10.31
N PHE A 268 20.57 2.34 11.09
CA PHE A 268 19.26 2.75 10.57
C PHE A 268 19.27 4.18 10.01
N VAL A 269 19.90 5.14 10.70
CA VAL A 269 20.01 6.53 10.21
C VAL A 269 20.82 6.62 8.92
N TRP A 270 21.95 5.92 8.84
CA TRP A 270 22.76 5.86 7.62
C TRP A 270 21.98 5.21 6.47
N SER A 271 21.31 4.08 6.74
CA SER A 271 20.46 3.42 5.74
C SER A 271 19.34 4.35 5.26
N ALA A 272 18.66 5.06 6.17
CA ALA A 272 17.62 6.02 5.86
C ALA A 272 18.14 7.15 4.97
N THR A 273 19.34 7.66 5.26
CA THR A 273 19.98 8.74 4.51
C THR A 273 20.28 8.30 3.09
N VAL A 274 20.96 7.16 2.93
CA VAL A 274 21.36 6.63 1.61
C VAL A 274 20.13 6.28 0.77
N ILE A 275 19.14 5.57 1.34
CA ILE A 275 17.90 5.21 0.64
C ILE A 275 17.09 6.46 0.30
N GLY A 276 16.99 7.41 1.23
CA GLY A 276 16.29 8.68 1.00
C GLY A 276 16.88 9.48 -0.15
N VAL A 277 18.21 9.60 -0.23
CA VAL A 277 18.89 10.24 -1.36
C VAL A 277 18.61 9.49 -2.65
N ALA A 278 18.72 8.16 -2.66
CA ALA A 278 18.44 7.35 -3.85
C ALA A 278 17.01 7.56 -4.36
N VAL A 279 16.01 7.57 -3.47
CA VAL A 279 14.60 7.79 -3.81
C VAL A 279 14.37 9.20 -4.36
N VAL A 280 14.98 10.23 -3.78
CA VAL A 280 14.87 11.61 -4.27
C VAL A 280 15.50 11.75 -5.65
N VAL A 281 16.69 11.16 -5.84
CA VAL A 281 17.41 11.20 -7.12
C VAL A 281 16.61 10.49 -8.21
N ASP A 282 16.12 9.27 -7.95
CA ASP A 282 15.29 8.51 -8.87
C ASP A 282 14.01 9.28 -9.24
N TRP A 283 13.34 9.87 -8.26
CA TRP A 283 12.16 10.70 -8.49
C TRP A 283 12.47 11.92 -9.37
N LEU A 284 13.55 12.65 -9.09
CA LEU A 284 13.96 13.80 -9.89
C LEU A 284 14.27 13.41 -11.34
N PHE A 285 15.04 12.33 -11.56
CA PHE A 285 15.33 11.82 -12.90
C PHE A 285 14.08 11.34 -13.64
N GLY A 286 13.14 10.70 -12.93
CA GLY A 286 11.86 10.29 -13.46
C GLY A 286 11.01 11.48 -13.93
N THR A 287 10.93 12.54 -13.12
CA THR A 287 10.21 13.77 -13.51
C THR A 287 10.85 14.48 -14.70
N TRP A 288 12.18 14.58 -14.72
CA TRP A 288 12.90 15.22 -15.83
C TRP A 288 12.74 14.49 -17.15
N SER A 289 12.70 13.15 -17.11
CA SER A 289 12.51 12.33 -18.31
C SER A 289 11.09 12.42 -18.86
N ALA A 290 10.10 12.77 -18.03
CA ALA A 290 8.70 12.93 -18.45
C ALA A 290 8.40 14.30 -19.09
N GLU A 291 9.26 15.30 -18.90
CA GLU A 291 9.12 16.64 -19.49
C GLU A 291 9.68 16.74 -20.92
N LYS A 292 10.51 15.78 -21.34
CA LYS A 292 11.10 15.71 -22.68
C LYS A 292 10.26 14.86 -23.63
#